data_AF-Q50FY1-F1
#
_entry.id   AF-Q50FY1-F1
#
_cell.length_a   1.000
_cell.length_b   1.000
_cell.length_c   1.000
_cell.angle_alpha   90.00
_cell.angle_beta   90.00
_cell.angle_gamma   90.00
#
_symmetry.space_group_name_H-M   'P 1'
#
loop_
_entity.id
_entity.type
_entity.pdbx_description
1 polymer ?
#
loop_
_entity_poly.entity_id
_entity_poly.type
_entity_poly.pdbx_seq_one_letter_code
_entity_poly.pdbx_strand_id
1 'polypeptide(L)'
;MTNYKEKDLENFIESYLLENHAYIKRTNENYDKNLCLDVELFENFLQATQSVALEELKKRCGQNYKKELFDRIFSQIKAKGIVKALQGYVEIKGIKIYLA
;
A
#
# COMPACT_ATOMS: atom_id res chain seq x y z
N MET A 1 16.72 32.28 -23.41
CA MET A 1 17.08 30.85 -23.23
C MET A 1 16.16 30.28 -22.18
N THR A 2 15.31 29.32 -22.54
CA THR A 2 14.44 28.62 -21.59
C THR A 2 15.33 27.74 -20.71
N ASN A 3 15.38 28.03 -19.42
CA ASN A 3 16.19 27.28 -18.46
C ASN A 3 15.35 26.06 -18.04
N TYR A 4 15.56 24.92 -18.70
CA TYR A 4 14.93 23.65 -18.28
C TYR A 4 15.62 23.18 -17.01
N LYS A 5 14.99 23.38 -15.85
CA LYS A 5 15.46 22.83 -14.58
C LYS A 5 14.88 21.44 -14.38
N GLU A 6 15.52 20.62 -13.55
CA GLU A 6 14.99 19.30 -13.16
C GLU A 6 13.55 19.40 -12.62
N LYS A 7 13.25 20.48 -11.89
CA LYS A 7 11.90 20.78 -11.40
C LYS A 7 10.87 20.92 -12.53
N ASP A 8 11.24 21.52 -13.65
CA ASP A 8 10.31 21.71 -14.78
C ASP A 8 10.04 20.37 -15.49
N LEU A 9 11.05 19.51 -15.58
CA LEU A 9 10.90 18.15 -16.11
C LEU A 9 10.05 17.28 -15.18
N GLU A 10 10.30 17.33 -13.88
CA GLU A 10 9.51 16.60 -12.87
C GLU A 10 8.03 17.00 -12.93
N ASN A 11 7.74 18.30 -12.94
CA ASN A 11 6.38 18.81 -13.06
C ASN A 11 5.71 18.35 -14.36
N PHE A 12 6.43 18.38 -15.50
CA PHE A 12 5.89 17.94 -16.77
C PHE A 12 5.50 16.45 -16.76
N ILE A 13 6.39 15.59 -16.25
CA ILE A 13 6.14 14.14 -16.14
C ILE A 13 4.98 13.88 -15.17
N GLU A 14 4.99 14.51 -14.00
CA GLU A 14 3.95 14.33 -12.99
C GLU A 14 2.58 14.75 -13.53
N SER A 15 2.44 15.98 -14.04
CA SER A 15 1.18 16.46 -14.63
C SER A 15 0.66 15.52 -15.72
N TYR A 16 1.53 15.05 -16.61
CA TYR A 16 1.11 14.14 -17.68
C TYR A 16 0.57 12.80 -17.15
N LEU A 17 1.23 12.21 -16.15
CA LEU A 17 0.80 10.95 -15.53
C LEU A 17 -0.54 11.10 -14.78
N LEU A 18 -0.73 12.21 -14.08
CA LEU A 18 -1.96 12.50 -13.35
C LEU A 18 -3.14 12.75 -14.29
N GLU A 19 -2.93 13.58 -15.32
CA GLU A 19 -4.00 14.02 -16.23
C GLU A 19 -4.39 12.95 -17.26
N ASN A 20 -3.43 12.14 -17.73
CA ASN A 20 -3.65 11.24 -18.87
C ASN A 20 -3.63 9.74 -18.52
N HIS A 21 -3.10 9.37 -17.34
CA HIS A 21 -2.91 7.95 -16.98
C HIS A 21 -3.54 7.56 -15.64
N ALA A 22 -4.34 8.43 -15.02
CA ALA A 22 -5.04 8.18 -13.75
C ALA A 22 -4.10 7.78 -12.60
N TYR A 23 -2.85 8.25 -12.64
CA TYR A 23 -1.93 8.07 -11.53
C TYR A 23 -2.44 8.88 -10.34
N ILE A 24 -2.20 8.36 -9.14
CA ILE A 24 -2.57 9.03 -7.89
C ILE A 24 -1.32 9.73 -7.37
N LYS A 25 -1.38 11.05 -7.23
CA LYS A 25 -0.30 11.82 -6.61
C LYS A 25 -0.18 11.43 -5.14
N ARG A 26 1.04 11.11 -4.70
CA ARG A 26 1.38 10.88 -3.30
C ARG A 26 2.56 11.76 -2.90
N THR A 27 2.64 12.11 -1.63
CA THR A 27 3.71 12.92 -1.04
C THR A 27 4.32 12.19 0.16
N ASN A 28 5.39 12.75 0.71
CA ASN A 28 6.03 12.22 1.92
C ASN A 28 5.08 12.11 3.12
N GLU A 29 3.99 12.87 3.14
CA GLU A 29 2.98 12.84 4.20
C GLU A 29 2.14 11.56 4.18
N ASN A 30 2.04 10.92 3.01
CA ASN A 30 1.31 9.68 2.84
C ASN A 30 2.12 8.45 3.29
N TYR A 31 3.43 8.61 3.45
CA TYR A 31 4.33 7.51 3.80
C TYR A 31 4.50 7.37 5.30
N ASP A 32 4.04 6.25 5.86
CA ASP A 32 4.30 5.91 7.26
C ASP A 32 5.69 5.26 7.37
N LYS A 33 6.63 6.02 7.96
CA LYS A 33 8.01 5.56 8.20
C LYS A 33 8.11 4.40 9.18
N ASN A 34 7.19 4.28 10.13
CA ASN A 34 7.19 3.17 11.08
C ASN A 34 6.76 1.88 10.38
N LEU A 35 5.77 1.96 9.49
CA LEU A 35 5.23 0.81 8.76
C LEU A 35 5.97 0.55 7.43
N CYS A 36 6.84 1.48 7.03
CA CYS A 36 7.56 1.49 5.76
C CYS A 36 6.64 1.44 4.54
N LEU A 37 5.42 1.96 4.65
CA LEU A 37 4.37 1.82 3.64
C LEU A 37 3.50 3.07 3.54
N ASP A 38 2.92 3.25 2.37
CA ASP A 38 1.74 4.08 2.19
C ASP A 38 0.50 3.26 2.57
N VAL A 39 0.02 3.45 3.80
CA VAL A 39 -1.04 2.61 4.40
C VAL A 39 -2.34 2.73 3.61
N GLU A 40 -2.73 3.95 3.26
CA GLU A 40 -3.99 4.20 2.54
C GLU A 40 -3.97 3.58 1.14
N LEU A 41 -2.88 3.76 0.39
CA LEU A 41 -2.76 3.17 -0.95
C LEU A 41 -2.75 1.64 -0.87
N PHE A 42 -2.08 1.09 0.14
CA PHE A 42 -2.03 -0.35 0.36
C PHE A 42 -3.39 -0.93 0.78
N GLU A 43 -4.14 -0.25 1.64
CA GLU A 43 -5.52 -0.63 1.97
C GLU A 43 -6.40 -0.65 0.71
N ASN A 44 -6.32 0.40 -0.12
CA ASN A 44 -7.09 0.49 -1.36
C ASN A 44 -6.73 -0.64 -2.33
N PHE A 45 -5.44 -0.98 -2.45
CA PHE A 45 -4.97 -2.10 -3.25
C PHE A 45 -5.56 -3.44 -2.76
N LEU A 46 -5.48 -3.71 -1.45
CA LEU A 46 -6.05 -4.94 -0.88
C LEU A 46 -7.57 -5.00 -1.06
N GLN A 47 -8.26 -3.87 -0.89
CA GLN A 47 -9.70 -3.80 -1.12
C GLN A 47 -10.07 -4.02 -2.58
N ALA A 48 -9.31 -3.46 -3.52
CA ALA A 48 -9.55 -3.62 -4.96
C ALA A 48 -9.26 -5.04 -5.45
N THR A 49 -8.26 -5.71 -4.87
CA THR A 49 -7.80 -7.04 -5.35
C THR A 49 -8.41 -8.21 -4.59
N GLN A 50 -8.73 -8.04 -3.30
CA GLN A 50 -9.03 -9.14 -2.37
C GLN A 50 -10.20 -8.80 -1.42
N SER A 51 -11.17 -8.01 -1.88
CA SER A 51 -12.35 -7.61 -1.11
C SER A 51 -13.07 -8.78 -0.41
N VAL A 52 -13.25 -9.91 -1.08
CA VAL A 52 -13.94 -11.09 -0.52
C VAL A 52 -13.20 -11.63 0.71
N ALA A 53 -11.88 -11.78 0.63
CA ALA A 53 -11.07 -12.27 1.74
C ALA A 53 -11.03 -11.27 2.90
N LEU A 54 -11.01 -9.96 2.60
CA LEU A 54 -11.11 -8.91 3.63
C LEU A 54 -12.46 -8.89 4.33
N GLU A 55 -13.56 -9.10 3.62
CA GLU A 55 -14.89 -9.19 4.22
C GLU A 55 -15.04 -10.43 5.10
N GLU A 56 -14.47 -11.58 4.69
CA GLU A 56 -14.41 -12.75 5.56
C GLU A 56 -13.56 -12.49 6.81
N LEU A 57 -12.43 -11.81 6.65
CA LEU A 57 -11.56 -11.46 7.76
C LEU A 57 -12.27 -10.54 8.74
N LYS A 58 -13.00 -9.55 8.23
CA LYS A 58 -13.87 -8.66 9.01
C LYS A 58 -14.96 -9.41 9.75
N LYS A 59 -15.60 -10.42 9.16
CA LYS A 59 -16.58 -11.29 9.84
C LYS A 59 -15.96 -12.05 11.01
N ARG A 60 -14.71 -12.51 10.90
CA ARG A 60 -14.01 -13.29 11.94
C ARG A 60 -13.34 -12.44 13.03
N CYS A 61 -12.88 -11.23 12.69
CA CYS A 61 -12.12 -10.35 13.59
C CYS A 61 -12.94 -9.16 14.10
N GLY A 62 -14.13 -8.92 13.54
CA GLY A 62 -14.94 -7.76 13.86
C GLY A 62 -14.25 -6.46 13.46
N GLN A 63 -14.47 -5.41 14.26
CA GLN A 63 -13.96 -4.06 13.96
C GLN A 63 -12.43 -3.96 13.97
N ASN A 64 -11.74 -4.89 14.64
CA ASN A 64 -10.27 -4.85 14.80
C ASN A 64 -9.52 -5.52 13.64
N TYR A 65 -10.20 -6.01 12.60
CA TYR A 65 -9.58 -6.78 11.53
C TYR A 65 -8.44 -6.02 10.82
N LYS A 66 -8.60 -4.71 10.58
CA LYS A 66 -7.55 -3.88 9.97
C LYS A 66 -6.30 -3.82 10.83
N LYS A 67 -6.46 -3.59 12.13
CA LYS A 67 -5.34 -3.55 13.07
C LYS A 67 -4.58 -4.87 13.08
N GLU A 68 -5.30 -6.00 13.19
CA GLU A 68 -4.70 -7.33 13.17
C GLU A 68 -3.98 -7.63 11.84
N LEU A 69 -4.55 -7.17 10.72
CA LEU A 69 -3.95 -7.25 9.40
C LEU A 69 -2.62 -6.49 9.32
N PHE A 70 -2.62 -5.21 9.68
CA PHE A 70 -1.42 -4.38 9.62
C PHE A 70 -0.35 -4.80 10.62
N ASP A 71 -0.73 -5.19 11.84
CA ASP A 71 0.21 -5.73 12.83
C ASP A 71 0.92 -6.98 12.29
N ARG A 72 0.18 -7.85 11.57
CA ARG A 72 0.74 -9.07 10.99
C ARG A 72 1.66 -8.78 9.81
N ILE A 73 1.25 -7.89 8.90
CA ILE A 73 2.07 -7.45 7.76
C ILE A 73 3.38 -6.83 8.28
N PHE A 74 3.28 -5.93 9.24
CA PHE A 74 4.42 -5.24 9.80
C PHE A 74 5.39 -6.18 10.52
N SER A 75 4.85 -7.16 11.27
CA SER A 75 5.66 -8.23 11.87
C SER A 75 6.44 -9.01 10.80
N GLN A 76 5.83 -9.30 9.64
CA GLN A 76 6.54 -9.95 8.53
C GLN A 76 7.61 -9.07 7.90
N ILE A 77 7.31 -7.78 7.68
CA ILE A 77 8.28 -6.81 7.13
C ILE A 77 9.50 -6.71 8.05
N LYS A 78 9.28 -6.62 9.37
CA LYS A 78 10.37 -6.60 10.37
C LYS A 78 11.20 -7.88 10.36
N ALA A 79 10.58 -9.04 10.20
CA ALA A 79 11.26 -10.33 10.28
C ALA A 79 12.02 -10.70 9.00
N LYS A 80 11.48 -10.38 7.82
CA LYS A 80 11.99 -10.88 6.53
C LYS A 80 12.51 -9.77 5.60
N GLY A 81 12.29 -8.51 5.95
CA GLY A 81 12.49 -7.35 5.06
C GLY A 81 11.28 -7.11 4.16
N ILE A 82 11.12 -5.86 3.70
CA ILE A 82 9.91 -5.40 2.99
C ILE A 82 9.63 -6.19 1.71
N VAL A 83 10.64 -6.42 0.87
CA VAL A 83 10.48 -7.10 -0.43
C VAL A 83 9.99 -8.54 -0.23
N LYS A 84 10.65 -9.32 0.65
CA LYS A 84 10.27 -10.71 0.91
C LYS A 84 8.92 -10.83 1.62
N ALA A 85 8.56 -9.84 2.45
CA ALA A 85 7.25 -9.83 3.10
C ALA A 85 6.13 -9.59 2.09
N LEU A 86 6.29 -8.60 1.19
CA LEU A 86 5.29 -8.27 0.18
C LEU A 86 5.11 -9.34 -0.89
N GLN A 87 6.17 -10.08 -1.27
CA GLN A 87 6.06 -11.21 -2.21
C GLN A 87 5.28 -12.42 -1.67
N GLY A 88 4.87 -12.39 -0.40
CA GLY A 88 4.19 -13.49 0.26
C GLY A 88 2.73 -13.20 0.57
N TYR A 89 2.26 -13.88 1.61
CA TYR A 89 0.94 -13.66 2.18
C TYR A 89 1.04 -13.54 3.70
N VAL A 90 0.02 -12.92 4.28
CA VAL A 90 -0.28 -13.01 5.70
C VAL A 90 -1.48 -13.91 5.91
N GLU A 91 -1.42 -14.75 6.93
CA GLU A 91 -2.53 -15.61 7.32
C GLU A 91 -3.05 -15.20 8.68
N ILE A 92 -4.36 -14.94 8.75
CA ILE A 92 -5.04 -14.46 9.94
C ILE A 92 -6.34 -15.26 10.08
N LYS A 93 -6.47 -15.98 11.20
CA LYS A 93 -7.60 -16.89 11.48
C LYS A 93 -7.95 -17.81 10.30
N GLY A 94 -6.93 -18.33 9.60
CA GLY A 94 -7.08 -19.24 8.45
C GLY A 94 -7.45 -18.57 7.13
N ILE A 95 -7.46 -17.23 7.05
CA ILE A 95 -7.66 -16.47 5.82
C ILE A 95 -6.30 -15.97 5.34
N LYS A 96 -5.98 -16.25 4.08
CA LYS A 96 -4.74 -15.80 3.43
C LYS A 96 -5.01 -14.52 2.65
N ILE A 97 -4.20 -13.49 2.90
CA ILE A 97 -4.18 -12.23 2.17
C ILE A 97 -2.80 -12.12 1.51
N TYR A 98 -2.77 -12.12 0.19
CA TYR A 98 -1.56 -11.96 -0.61
C TYR A 98 -1.19 -10.48 -0.70
N LEU A 99 0.10 -10.16 -0.64
CA LEU A 99 0.56 -8.76 -0.54
C LEU A 99 1.14 -8.20 -1.85
N ALA A 100 1.47 -9.07 -2.81
CA ALA A 100 1.90 -8.75 -4.18
C ALA A 100 1.66 -9.95 -5.11
#